data_AF-A0A397U1U5-F1
#
_entry.id   AF-A0A397U1U5-F1
#
_cell.length_a   1.000
_cell.length_b   1.000
_cell.length_c   1.000
_cell.angle_alpha   90.00
_cell.angle_beta   90.00
_cell.angle_gamma   90.00
#
_symmetry.space_group_name_H-M   'P 1'
#
loop_
_entity.id
_entity.type
_entity.pdbx_description
1 polymer ?
#
loop_
_entity_poly.entity_id
_entity_poly.type
_entity_poly.pdbx_seq_one_letter_code
_entity_poly.pdbx_strand_id
1 'polypeptide(L)'
;MAKAQAIVDKEYPKETRKNIKKLDLSNKNLEGFLKLEGFSNLEVLNCSNNLLTDIDFADLNPETIKEIDLKNNKLSARFLTCFSKFVNLKSISIDSSFQGSLEPLKNLVKLNNITIAGTNIDHGLEYLPVSVISIGFDGILPGYEYFSLTSYTSEIHYDDYTPSHLFN
;
A
#
# COMPACT_ATOMS: atom_id res chain seq x y z
N MET A 1 -24.55 2.78 0.89
CA MET A 1 -23.23 2.83 0.24
C MET A 1 -23.41 3.48 -1.11
N ALA A 2 -22.51 4.37 -1.52
CA ALA A 2 -22.58 5.02 -2.84
C ALA A 2 -21.59 4.36 -3.80
N LYS A 3 -21.95 4.22 -5.08
CA LYS A 3 -21.01 3.72 -6.09
C LYS A 3 -19.83 4.69 -6.23
N ALA A 4 -18.62 4.20 -5.99
CA ALA A 4 -17.40 5.00 -6.01
C ALA A 4 -17.25 5.80 -7.31
N GLN A 5 -17.43 5.12 -8.45
CA GLN A 5 -17.32 5.76 -9.76
C GLN A 5 -18.34 6.89 -9.96
N ALA A 6 -19.59 6.69 -9.53
CA ALA A 6 -20.63 7.70 -9.69
C ALA A 6 -20.33 8.97 -8.87
N ILE A 7 -19.76 8.82 -7.67
CA ILE A 7 -19.32 9.96 -6.85
C ILE A 7 -18.16 10.68 -7.52
N VAL A 8 -17.16 9.95 -8.02
CA VAL A 8 -16.00 10.55 -8.69
C VAL A 8 -16.41 11.26 -9.98
N ASP A 9 -17.31 10.70 -10.77
CA ASP A 9 -17.80 11.35 -11.99
C ASP A 9 -18.63 12.61 -11.71
N LYS A 10 -19.38 12.61 -10.59
CA LYS A 10 -20.17 13.77 -10.15
C LYS A 10 -19.31 14.88 -9.54
N GLU A 11 -18.40 14.54 -8.64
CA GLU A 11 -17.55 15.51 -7.91
C GLU A 11 -16.37 16.01 -8.76
N TYR A 12 -15.85 15.16 -9.65
CA TYR A 12 -14.68 15.44 -10.48
C TYR A 12 -15.00 15.15 -11.95
N PRO A 13 -15.65 16.09 -12.66
CA PRO A 13 -15.84 15.99 -14.10
C PRO A 13 -14.49 15.81 -14.82
N LYS A 14 -14.44 14.97 -15.85
CA LYS A 14 -13.19 14.55 -16.52
C LYS A 14 -12.25 15.71 -16.87
N GLU A 15 -12.79 16.82 -17.37
CA GLU A 15 -12.03 18.02 -17.76
C GLU A 15 -11.21 18.66 -16.62
N THR A 16 -11.63 18.42 -15.37
CA THR A 16 -11.02 19.02 -14.18
C THR A 16 -9.96 18.11 -13.55
N ARG A 17 -10.01 16.80 -13.79
CA ARG A 17 -9.18 15.78 -13.10
C ARG A 17 -7.69 15.99 -13.30
N LYS A 18 -7.28 16.48 -14.47
CA LYS A 18 -5.88 16.79 -14.79
C LYS A 18 -5.25 17.83 -13.85
N ASN A 19 -6.05 18.66 -13.19
CA ASN A 19 -5.56 19.69 -12.28
C ASN A 19 -5.48 19.19 -10.82
N ILE A 20 -5.96 17.98 -10.55
CA ILE A 20 -6.03 17.42 -9.21
C ILE A 20 -4.70 16.74 -8.87
N LYS A 21 -4.03 17.26 -7.83
CA LYS A 21 -2.81 16.68 -7.27
C LYS A 21 -3.07 15.79 -6.06
N LYS A 22 -4.18 15.99 -5.37
CA LYS A 22 -4.56 15.21 -4.19
C LYS A 22 -6.02 14.83 -4.31
N LEU A 23 -6.29 13.53 -4.30
CA LEU A 23 -7.64 12.98 -4.34
C LEU A 23 -7.90 12.29 -3.01
N ASP A 24 -8.77 12.89 -2.20
CA ASP A 24 -9.23 12.32 -0.94
C ASP A 24 -10.68 11.87 -1.06
N LEU A 25 -10.84 10.55 -1.04
CA LEU A 25 -12.10 9.83 -1.04
C LEU A 25 -12.30 9.07 0.27
N SER A 26 -11.48 9.32 1.29
CA SER A 26 -11.51 8.56 2.53
C SER A 26 -12.80 8.75 3.32
N ASN A 27 -13.23 7.69 4.02
CA ASN A 27 -14.39 7.74 4.94
C ASN A 27 -15.71 8.17 4.26
N LYS A 28 -15.90 7.82 2.98
CA LYS A 28 -17.08 8.24 2.19
C LYS A 28 -18.12 7.12 2.00
N ASN A 29 -17.92 5.95 2.63
CA ASN A 29 -18.80 4.78 2.49
C ASN A 29 -19.04 4.39 1.01
N LEU A 30 -17.96 4.50 0.21
CA LEU A 30 -17.95 4.20 -1.22
C LEU A 30 -17.80 2.70 -1.45
N GLU A 31 -18.48 2.17 -2.45
CA GLU A 31 -18.39 0.76 -2.81
C GLU A 31 -18.13 0.54 -4.30
N GLY A 32 -17.67 -0.66 -4.62
CA GLY A 32 -17.47 -1.13 -5.99
C GLY A 32 -16.11 -0.77 -6.57
N PHE A 33 -16.03 -0.82 -7.89
CA PHE A 33 -14.82 -0.54 -8.67
C PHE A 33 -14.59 0.97 -8.83
N LEU A 34 -13.33 1.40 -8.74
CA LEU A 34 -12.93 2.79 -8.96
C LEU A 34 -11.90 2.91 -10.09
N LYS A 35 -12.25 3.66 -11.15
CA LYS A 35 -11.34 4.09 -12.21
C LYS A 35 -10.77 5.47 -11.90
N LEU A 36 -9.46 5.61 -12.08
CA LEU A 36 -8.74 6.87 -11.90
C LEU A 36 -8.42 7.58 -13.23
N GLU A 37 -9.22 7.30 -14.26
CA GLU A 37 -9.09 7.92 -15.59
C GLU A 37 -9.11 9.45 -15.49
N GLY A 38 -8.10 10.10 -16.07
CA GLY A 38 -7.97 11.55 -16.15
C GLY A 38 -7.22 12.22 -14.98
N PHE A 39 -6.88 11.49 -13.91
CA PHE A 39 -6.08 12.00 -12.79
C PHE A 39 -4.56 11.94 -13.08
N SER A 40 -4.14 12.45 -14.24
CA SER A 40 -2.77 12.27 -14.77
C SER A 40 -1.67 13.02 -14.01
N ASN A 41 -2.02 14.01 -13.18
CA ASN A 41 -1.08 14.76 -12.35
C ASN A 41 -1.22 14.46 -10.85
N LEU A 42 -1.89 13.34 -10.52
CA LEU A 42 -2.14 12.97 -9.14
C LEU A 42 -0.83 12.63 -8.42
N GLU A 43 -0.66 13.19 -7.23
CA GLU A 43 0.49 12.98 -6.36
C GLU A 43 0.10 12.18 -5.11
N VAL A 44 -1.12 12.39 -4.60
CA VAL A 44 -1.64 11.74 -3.39
C VAL A 44 -3.01 11.15 -3.66
N LEU A 45 -3.18 9.86 -3.36
CA LEU A 45 -4.45 9.14 -3.43
C LEU A 45 -4.80 8.59 -2.04
N ASN A 46 -5.89 9.07 -1.45
CA ASN A 46 -6.43 8.52 -0.22
C ASN A 46 -7.84 7.97 -0.48
N CYS A 47 -7.96 6.64 -0.47
CA CYS A 47 -9.23 5.91 -0.60
C CYS A 47 -9.57 5.11 0.66
N SER A 48 -8.89 5.38 1.78
CA SER A 48 -9.03 4.58 3.00
C SER A 48 -10.44 4.62 3.60
N ASN A 49 -10.79 3.61 4.40
CA ASN A 49 -12.06 3.55 5.13
C ASN A 49 -13.28 3.62 4.19
N ASN A 50 -13.31 2.72 3.21
CA ASN A 50 -14.42 2.55 2.28
C ASN A 50 -14.72 1.05 2.10
N LEU A 51 -15.48 0.71 1.08
CA LEU A 51 -15.90 -0.65 0.73
C LEU A 51 -15.59 -0.92 -0.74
N LEU A 52 -14.50 -0.31 -1.24
CA LEU A 52 -14.05 -0.50 -2.62
C LEU A 52 -13.66 -1.96 -2.80
N THR A 53 -14.12 -2.53 -3.92
CA THR A 53 -13.86 -3.95 -4.24
C THR A 53 -12.60 -4.11 -5.11
N ASP A 54 -12.25 -3.07 -5.86
CA ASP A 54 -11.02 -2.98 -6.66
C ASP A 54 -10.83 -1.52 -7.15
N ILE A 55 -9.60 -1.20 -7.55
CA ILE A 55 -9.15 0.12 -8.02
C ILE A 55 -8.24 -0.08 -9.22
N ASP A 56 -8.44 0.71 -10.27
CA ASP A 56 -7.62 0.74 -11.47
C ASP A 56 -6.58 1.87 -11.41
N PHE A 57 -5.31 1.48 -11.49
CA PHE A 57 -4.18 2.40 -11.52
C PHE A 57 -3.63 2.64 -12.92
N ALA A 58 -4.21 2.08 -13.99
CA ALA A 58 -3.66 2.09 -15.34
C ALA A 58 -3.36 3.51 -15.85
N ASP A 59 -4.29 4.45 -15.63
CA ASP A 59 -4.20 5.83 -16.14
C ASP A 59 -3.40 6.79 -15.24
N LEU A 60 -2.91 6.33 -14.09
CA LEU A 60 -2.07 7.16 -13.23
C LEU A 60 -0.66 7.30 -13.83
N ASN A 61 -0.14 8.53 -13.83
CA ASN A 61 1.24 8.77 -14.20
C ASN A 61 2.18 8.18 -13.12
N PRO A 62 3.03 7.20 -13.46
CA PRO A 62 3.90 6.57 -12.49
C PRO A 62 4.93 7.52 -11.84
N GLU A 63 5.26 8.62 -12.53
CA GLU A 63 6.25 9.58 -12.08
C GLU A 63 5.70 10.60 -11.06
N THR A 64 4.38 10.79 -10.96
CA THR A 64 3.81 11.85 -10.11
C THR A 64 3.40 11.35 -8.73
N ILE A 65 2.99 10.08 -8.64
CA ILE A 65 2.45 9.48 -7.41
C ILE A 65 3.53 9.38 -6.33
N LYS A 66 3.19 9.89 -5.15
CA LYS A 66 4.03 9.94 -3.95
C LYS A 66 3.40 9.20 -2.79
N GLU A 67 2.08 9.21 -2.67
CA GLU A 67 1.38 8.65 -1.51
C GLU A 67 0.11 7.92 -1.93
N ILE A 68 -0.06 6.70 -1.44
CA ILE A 68 -1.25 5.87 -1.65
C ILE A 68 -1.71 5.33 -0.29
N ASP A 69 -2.98 5.57 0.05
CA ASP A 69 -3.66 4.93 1.18
C ASP A 69 -4.94 4.23 0.74
N LEU A 70 -4.96 2.91 0.92
CA LEU A 70 -6.05 2.01 0.56
C LEU A 70 -6.60 1.24 1.76
N LYS A 71 -6.12 1.53 2.99
CA LYS A 71 -6.50 0.76 4.19
C LYS A 71 -8.01 0.71 4.40
N ASN A 72 -8.48 -0.36 5.04
CA ASN A 72 -9.87 -0.53 5.42
C ASN A 72 -10.81 -0.43 4.21
N ASN A 73 -10.55 -1.28 3.21
CA ASN A 73 -11.44 -1.49 2.06
C ASN A 73 -11.89 -2.96 1.98
N LYS A 74 -12.55 -3.34 0.88
CA LYS A 74 -12.92 -4.72 0.57
C LYS A 74 -12.23 -5.18 -0.73
N LEU A 75 -10.97 -4.77 -0.91
CA LEU A 75 -10.26 -5.03 -2.15
C LEU A 75 -10.11 -6.54 -2.37
N SER A 76 -10.26 -6.96 -3.61
CA SER A 76 -9.98 -8.35 -4.00
C SER A 76 -8.50 -8.66 -3.80
N ALA A 77 -8.19 -9.87 -3.37
CA ALA A 77 -6.82 -10.31 -3.13
C ALA A 77 -5.92 -10.05 -4.35
N ARG A 78 -4.79 -9.36 -4.16
CA ARG A 78 -3.89 -8.98 -5.27
C ARG A 78 -2.43 -8.86 -4.85
N PHE A 79 -1.53 -8.92 -5.84
CA PHE A 79 -0.09 -8.78 -5.63
C PHE A 79 0.36 -7.31 -5.65
N LEU A 80 1.48 -7.02 -4.98
CA LEU A 80 2.08 -5.68 -4.89
C LEU A 80 2.71 -5.16 -6.19
N THR A 81 2.73 -5.96 -7.26
CA THR A 81 3.27 -5.58 -8.57
C THR A 81 2.59 -4.37 -9.18
N CYS A 82 1.36 -4.05 -8.77
CA CYS A 82 0.68 -2.82 -9.20
C CYS A 82 1.37 -1.53 -8.74
N PHE A 83 2.21 -1.59 -7.69
CA PHE A 83 2.92 -0.43 -7.15
C PHE A 83 4.34 -0.24 -7.68
N SER A 84 4.94 -1.26 -8.31
CA SER A 84 6.34 -1.24 -8.73
C SER A 84 6.67 -0.14 -9.75
N LYS A 85 5.67 0.33 -10.49
CA LYS A 85 5.82 1.43 -11.45
C LYS A 85 5.97 2.81 -10.79
N PHE A 86 5.50 3.00 -9.56
CA PHE A 86 5.49 4.31 -8.88
C PHE A 86 6.85 4.64 -8.26
N VAL A 87 7.86 4.87 -9.08
CA VAL A 87 9.26 5.09 -8.65
C VAL A 87 9.46 6.28 -7.71
N ASN A 88 8.47 7.19 -7.62
CA ASN A 88 8.46 8.34 -6.72
C ASN A 88 7.61 8.15 -5.45
N LEU A 89 7.06 6.96 -5.24
CA LEU A 89 6.27 6.61 -4.06
C LEU A 89 7.12 6.73 -2.80
N LYS A 90 6.58 7.44 -1.81
CA LYS A 90 7.18 7.73 -0.50
C LYS A 90 6.45 7.06 0.64
N SER A 91 5.14 6.90 0.50
CA SER A 91 4.29 6.29 1.50
C SER A 91 3.27 5.37 0.85
N ILE A 92 3.13 4.17 1.40
CA ILE A 92 2.08 3.23 1.01
C ILE A 92 1.41 2.64 2.24
N SER A 93 0.08 2.65 2.23
CA SER A 93 -0.77 2.11 3.29
C SER A 93 -1.77 1.14 2.68
N ILE A 94 -1.67 -0.13 3.04
CA ILE A 94 -2.46 -1.25 2.50
C ILE A 94 -2.89 -2.20 3.62
N ASP A 95 -3.76 -3.15 3.30
CA ASP A 95 -4.30 -4.14 4.23
C ASP A 95 -4.09 -5.59 3.74
N SER A 96 -4.75 -6.53 4.41
CA SER A 96 -4.69 -7.97 4.15
C SER A 96 -5.17 -8.40 2.77
N SER A 97 -5.74 -7.49 1.96
CA SER A 97 -6.07 -7.77 0.56
C SER A 97 -4.84 -7.82 -0.34
N PHE A 98 -3.65 -7.52 0.16
CA PHE A 98 -2.40 -7.64 -0.58
C PHE A 98 -1.60 -8.85 -0.11
N GLN A 99 -1.16 -9.67 -1.06
CA GLN A 99 -0.50 -10.96 -0.81
C GLN A 99 0.80 -11.11 -1.61
N GLY A 100 1.60 -12.12 -1.25
CA GLY A 100 2.89 -12.43 -1.86
C GLY A 100 4.06 -11.84 -1.06
N SER A 101 5.13 -11.47 -1.75
CA SER A 101 6.34 -10.87 -1.15
C SER A 101 6.38 -9.35 -1.33
N LEU A 102 7.22 -8.68 -0.53
CA LEU A 102 7.53 -7.25 -0.69
C LEU A 102 8.53 -6.98 -1.82
N GLU A 103 9.03 -8.01 -2.52
CA GLU A 103 9.97 -7.87 -3.65
C GLU A 103 9.56 -6.82 -4.69
N PRO A 104 8.28 -6.69 -5.09
CA PRO A 104 7.89 -5.68 -6.07
C PRO A 104 8.17 -4.23 -5.63
N LEU A 105 8.40 -4.00 -4.33
CA LEU A 105 8.70 -2.68 -3.76
C LEU A 105 10.21 -2.37 -3.71
N LYS A 106 11.09 -3.33 -4.01
CA LYS A 106 12.55 -3.21 -3.82
C LYS A 106 13.20 -2.02 -4.55
N ASN A 107 12.64 -1.63 -5.70
CA ASN A 107 13.17 -0.55 -6.53
C ASN A 107 12.55 0.82 -6.19
N LEU A 108 11.62 0.88 -5.23
CA LEU A 108 10.99 2.13 -4.80
C LEU A 108 11.92 2.87 -3.83
N VAL A 109 13.08 3.31 -4.32
CA VAL A 109 14.17 3.88 -3.49
C VAL A 109 13.78 5.14 -2.71
N LYS A 110 12.63 5.76 -3.02
CA LYS A 110 12.07 6.91 -2.28
C LYS A 110 11.02 6.52 -1.23
N LEU A 111 10.69 5.24 -1.13
CA LEU A 111 9.69 4.72 -0.20
C LEU A 111 10.25 4.77 1.21
N ASN A 112 9.63 5.58 2.06
CA ASN A 112 10.09 5.81 3.42
C ASN A 112 9.16 5.18 4.45
N ASN A 113 7.86 5.10 4.12
CA ASN A 113 6.84 4.62 5.04
C ASN A 113 6.00 3.53 4.37
N ILE A 114 5.88 2.39 5.05
CA ILE A 114 4.97 1.32 4.67
C ILE A 114 4.09 0.98 5.86
N THR A 115 2.77 0.94 5.66
CA THR A 115 1.84 0.42 6.66
C THR A 115 1.08 -0.74 6.06
N ILE A 116 1.12 -1.88 6.73
CA ILE A 116 0.40 -3.08 6.32
C ILE A 116 -0.48 -3.53 7.47
N ALA A 117 -1.80 -3.43 7.27
CA ALA A 117 -2.79 -3.80 8.27
C ALA A 117 -3.23 -5.26 8.10
N GLY A 118 -3.35 -6.00 9.20
CA GLY A 118 -3.96 -7.35 9.19
C GLY A 118 -3.23 -8.42 8.39
N THR A 119 -1.94 -8.26 8.08
CA THR A 119 -1.17 -9.27 7.35
C THR A 119 -0.34 -10.16 8.26
N ASN A 120 -0.28 -11.44 7.91
CA ASN A 120 0.71 -12.41 8.41
C ASN A 120 2.01 -12.33 7.60
N ILE A 121 2.51 -11.12 7.28
CA ILE A 121 3.79 -10.96 6.57
C ILE A 121 4.89 -11.15 7.63
N ASP A 122 5.33 -12.39 7.76
CA ASP A 122 6.46 -12.82 8.60
C ASP A 122 7.80 -12.84 7.82
N HIS A 123 7.74 -12.68 6.49
CA HIS A 123 8.89 -12.75 5.59
C HIS A 123 8.83 -11.71 4.45
N GLY A 124 9.98 -11.40 3.84
CA GLY A 124 10.09 -10.47 2.72
C GLY A 124 10.48 -9.05 3.11
N LEU A 125 10.70 -8.76 4.39
CA LEU A 125 11.24 -7.48 4.86
C LEU A 125 12.61 -7.20 4.26
N GLU A 126 13.39 -8.23 3.94
CA GLU A 126 14.69 -8.16 3.28
C GLU A 126 14.65 -7.53 1.88
N TYR A 127 13.46 -7.45 1.27
CA TYR A 127 13.29 -6.80 -0.04
C TYR A 127 12.96 -5.31 0.06
N LEU A 128 12.63 -4.78 1.25
CA LEU A 128 12.32 -3.37 1.39
C LEU A 128 13.56 -2.52 1.11
N PRO A 129 13.44 -1.40 0.37
CA PRO A 129 14.56 -0.53 0.12
C PRO A 129 15.05 0.07 1.45
N VAL A 130 16.37 0.30 1.55
CA VAL A 130 17.01 0.86 2.75
C VAL A 130 16.47 2.24 3.17
N SER A 131 15.71 2.91 2.29
CA SER A 131 15.02 4.17 2.58
C SER A 131 13.78 4.00 3.46
N VAL A 132 13.24 2.78 3.61
CA VAL A 132 12.12 2.52 4.51
C VAL A 132 12.59 2.71 5.95
N ILE A 133 12.05 3.74 6.59
CA ILE A 133 12.36 4.12 7.97
C ILE A 133 11.25 3.74 8.95
N SER A 134 10.05 3.47 8.45
CA SER A 134 8.89 3.14 9.29
C SER A 134 8.04 2.05 8.65
N ILE A 135 7.78 1.02 9.44
CA ILE A 135 6.86 -0.07 9.14
C ILE A 135 5.77 -0.07 10.21
N GLY A 136 4.53 0.22 9.81
CA GLY A 136 3.37 0.18 10.69
C GLY A 136 2.57 -1.12 10.53
N PHE A 137 2.13 -1.71 11.64
CA PHE A 137 1.16 -2.80 11.67
C PHE A 137 -0.11 -2.32 12.38
N ASP A 138 -1.19 -2.10 11.63
CA ASP A 138 -2.51 -1.77 12.20
C ASP A 138 -3.31 -3.09 12.36
N GLY A 139 -3.47 -3.58 13.60
CA GLY A 139 -4.28 -4.77 13.91
C GLY A 139 -3.82 -5.53 15.17
N ILE A 140 -4.72 -6.32 15.78
CA ILE A 140 -4.38 -7.22 16.89
C ILE A 140 -3.52 -8.35 16.32
N LEU A 141 -2.24 -8.40 16.65
CA LEU A 141 -1.44 -9.62 16.51
C LEU A 141 -2.06 -10.67 17.43
N PRO A 142 -2.64 -11.78 16.93
CA PRO A 142 -3.05 -12.86 17.82
C PRO A 142 -1.78 -13.54 18.34
N GLY A 143 -1.44 -13.31 19.60
CA GLY A 143 -0.52 -14.18 20.34
C GLY A 143 0.95 -13.75 20.43
N TYR A 144 1.29 -12.50 20.12
CA TYR A 144 2.63 -11.98 20.45
C TYR A 144 2.51 -10.84 21.46
N GLU A 145 3.16 -11.02 22.62
CA GLU A 145 3.36 -9.96 23.59
C GLU A 145 4.00 -8.74 22.90
N TYR A 146 3.52 -7.56 23.28
CA TYR A 146 3.95 -6.25 22.80
C TYR A 146 5.49 -6.16 22.69
N PHE A 147 6.04 -6.34 21.50
CA PHE A 147 7.28 -5.65 21.15
C PHE A 147 6.87 -4.27 20.66
N SER A 148 7.03 -3.26 21.52
CA SER A 148 7.09 -1.89 21.03
C SER A 148 8.30 -1.81 20.09
N LEU A 149 8.07 -1.91 18.79
CA LEU A 149 9.12 -1.67 17.80
C LEU A 149 9.30 -0.15 17.65
N THR A 150 9.83 0.48 18.71
CA THR A 150 10.61 1.70 18.50
C THR A 150 11.82 1.27 17.68
N SER A 151 11.89 1.77 16.43
CA SER A 151 13.03 1.68 15.53
C SER A 151 13.56 0.27 15.22
N TYR A 152 13.05 -0.34 14.14
CA TYR A 152 13.86 -1.26 13.36
C TYR A 152 14.91 -0.41 12.62
N THR A 153 16.01 -0.07 13.28
CA THR A 153 17.22 0.31 12.56
C THR A 153 17.76 -0.95 11.90
N SER A 154 18.10 -0.84 10.63
CA SER A 154 18.75 -1.89 9.85
C SER A 154 20.14 -2.22 10.41
N GLU A 155 20.20 -2.92 11.54
CA GLU A 155 21.40 -3.61 11.98
C GLU A 155 21.29 -5.07 11.56
N ILE A 156 22.00 -5.37 10.48
CA ILE A 156 22.24 -6.71 9.97
C ILE A 156 23.17 -7.40 10.96
N HIS A 157 22.65 -8.25 11.85
CA HIS A 157 23.46 -9.25 12.53
C HIS A 157 23.45 -10.52 11.67
N TYR A 158 24.53 -10.73 10.92
CA TYR A 158 24.97 -12.08 10.58
C TYR A 158 25.42 -12.72 11.90
N ASP A 159 24.84 -13.87 12.25
CA ASP A 159 25.25 -14.89 13.27
C ASP A 159 23.92 -15.52 13.76
N ASP A 160 23.55 -16.80 13.68
CA ASP A 160 24.18 -18.07 13.32
C ASP A 160 23.06 -18.99 12.77
N TYR A 161 23.20 -19.52 11.56
CA TYR A 161 22.34 -20.60 11.07
C TYR A 161 23.19 -21.87 10.95
N THR A 162 23.22 -22.68 12.00
CA THR A 162 23.66 -24.08 11.90
C THR A 162 22.45 -24.98 11.65
N PRO A 163 22.36 -25.69 10.51
CA PRO A 163 21.33 -26.72 10.33
C PRO A 163 21.83 -28.04 10.91
N SER A 164 21.37 -28.40 12.11
CA SER A 164 21.37 -29.78 12.59
C SER A 164 19.97 -30.38 12.36
N HIS A 165 19.81 -31.21 11.32
CA HIS A 165 19.78 -32.69 11.41
C HIS A 165 18.41 -33.19 11.95
N LEU A 166 17.67 -34.15 11.37
CA LEU A 166 18.07 -35.39 10.69
C LEU A 166 16.86 -36.05 10.02
N PHE A 167 17.19 -36.87 9.02
CA PHE A 167 16.43 -38.04 8.58
C PHE A 167 15.90 -38.89 9.75
N ASN A 168 14.67 -39.36 9.61
CA ASN A 168 14.29 -40.78 9.74
C ASN A 168 13.00 -41.01 8.94
#